data_AF-A0A8J2LJ04-F1
#
_entry.id   AF-A0A8J2LJ04-F1
#
_cell.length_a   1.000
_cell.length_b   1.000
_cell.length_c   1.000
_cell.angle_alpha   90.00
_cell.angle_beta   90.00
_cell.angle_gamma   90.00
#
_symmetry.space_group_name_H-M   'P 1'
#
loop_
_entity.id
_entity.type
_entity.pdbx_description
1 polymer ?
#
loop_
_entity_poly.entity_id
_entity_poly.type
_entity_poly.pdbx_seq_one_letter_code
_entity_poly.pdbx_strand_id
1 'polypeptide(L)'
;MTVVQSSSVEDIRNSTEDISSIAEQFSKLYYDTIDSKRHLVTRLYMETAIMVWNGNPFQNISEIQKFYEELPTTTHSVSCVDSQLLSSHAVGAQKTLLIQTAGRAKLHEGSDRQFKSFQQAFIVTAQGDKWKIVSDIYRQQVPLDSLGMSLQEQQLQQIQYQQQLQQQQLQQQLQQQHIQPPQFYTPPVQQFTDPAQMLQLQQQQLLQQQQLQMQQQLHQQQLQQQQVMQQQSQFQQPQTSQFATQPFNFSS
;
A
#
# COMPACT_ATOMS: atom_id res chain seq x y z
N MET A 1 -44.96 -7.61 29.86
CA MET A 1 -45.19 -6.56 28.86
C MET A 1 -44.23 -5.43 29.17
N THR A 2 -43.13 -5.32 28.44
CA THR A 2 -42.20 -4.19 28.59
C THR A 2 -42.80 -3.03 27.81
N VAL A 3 -43.18 -1.97 28.52
CA VAL A 3 -43.68 -0.73 27.92
C VAL A 3 -42.52 -0.10 27.16
N VAL A 4 -42.56 -0.16 25.83
CA VAL A 4 -41.68 0.65 24.99
C VAL A 4 -42.15 2.10 25.18
N GLN A 5 -41.43 2.87 26.00
CA GLN A 5 -41.70 4.30 26.13
C GLN A 5 -41.50 4.94 24.76
N SER A 6 -42.59 5.40 24.15
CA SER A 6 -42.54 6.24 22.95
C SER A 6 -41.93 7.59 23.35
N SER A 7 -40.65 7.80 23.03
CA SER A 7 -40.03 9.12 23.09
C SER A 7 -40.73 10.05 22.10
N SER A 8 -40.94 11.31 22.49
CA SER A 8 -41.54 12.28 21.57
C SER A 8 -40.59 12.53 20.39
N VAL A 9 -41.13 12.91 19.23
CA VAL A 9 -40.30 13.19 18.05
C VAL A 9 -39.32 14.35 18.33
N GLU A 10 -39.71 15.29 19.19
CA GLU A 10 -38.86 16.41 19.64
C GLU A 10 -37.64 15.91 20.44
N ASP A 11 -37.84 14.96 21.36
CA ASP A 11 -36.75 14.39 22.18
C ASP A 11 -35.74 13.62 21.32
N ILE A 12 -36.23 12.92 20.29
CA ILE A 12 -35.39 12.19 19.33
C ILE A 12 -34.55 13.18 18.52
N ARG A 13 -35.14 14.28 18.04
CA ARG A 13 -34.43 15.33 17.29
C ARG A 13 -33.37 16.00 18.13
N ASN A 14 -33.72 16.48 19.31
CA ASN A 14 -32.78 17.16 20.22
C ASN A 14 -31.61 16.22 20.60
N SER A 15 -31.92 14.95 20.91
CA SER A 15 -30.88 13.96 21.17
C SER A 15 -29.96 13.77 19.96
N THR A 16 -30.49 13.78 18.73
CA THR A 16 -29.71 13.60 17.51
C THR A 16 -28.78 14.79 17.24
N GLU A 17 -29.28 16.02 17.41
CA GLU A 17 -28.47 17.24 17.28
C GLU A 17 -27.32 17.27 18.29
N ASP A 18 -27.59 16.88 19.55
CA ASP A 18 -26.56 16.76 20.59
C ASP A 18 -25.48 15.75 20.21
N ILE A 19 -25.88 14.60 19.65
CA ILE A 19 -24.96 13.54 19.24
C ILE A 19 -24.05 13.99 18.09
N SER A 20 -24.63 14.65 17.08
CA SER A 20 -23.87 15.19 15.94
C SER A 20 -22.82 16.21 16.41
N SER A 21 -23.22 17.14 17.28
CA SER A 21 -22.32 18.14 17.85
C SER A 21 -21.19 17.50 18.67
N ILE A 22 -21.48 16.47 19.47
CA ILE A 22 -20.47 15.72 20.21
C ILE A 22 -19.49 15.02 19.26
N ALA A 23 -20.00 14.40 18.19
CA ALA A 23 -19.17 13.67 17.23
C ALA A 23 -18.23 14.59 16.45
N GLU A 24 -18.70 15.77 16.04
CA GLU A 24 -17.87 16.79 15.41
C GLU A 24 -16.76 17.30 16.33
N GLN A 25 -17.11 17.64 17.58
CA GLN A 25 -16.13 18.10 18.57
C GLN A 25 -15.10 17.01 18.90
N PHE A 26 -15.55 15.77 19.08
CA PHE A 26 -14.67 14.63 19.31
C PHE A 26 -13.73 14.41 18.11
N SER A 27 -14.26 14.36 16.89
CA SER A 27 -13.48 14.14 15.67
C SER A 27 -12.41 15.22 15.51
N LYS A 28 -12.80 16.48 15.69
CA LYS A 28 -11.86 17.61 15.64
C LYS A 28 -10.74 17.46 16.68
N LEU A 29 -11.10 17.19 17.94
CA LEU A 29 -10.13 16.98 19.02
C LEU A 29 -9.17 15.82 18.70
N TYR A 30 -9.69 14.73 18.17
CA TYR A 30 -8.92 13.54 17.83
C TYR A 30 -7.87 13.82 16.76
N TYR A 31 -8.28 14.35 15.60
CA TYR A 31 -7.36 14.63 14.50
C TYR A 31 -6.36 15.75 14.84
N ASP A 32 -6.79 16.81 15.56
CA ASP A 32 -5.89 17.84 16.07
C ASP A 32 -4.82 17.23 17.00
N THR A 33 -5.20 16.23 17.81
CA THR A 33 -4.29 15.54 18.73
C THR A 33 -3.30 14.64 17.97
N ILE A 34 -3.75 13.87 16.98
CA ILE A 34 -2.87 12.99 16.21
C ILE A 34 -1.83 13.79 15.40
N ASP A 35 -2.25 14.90 14.81
CA ASP A 35 -1.40 15.69 13.92
C ASP A 35 -0.44 16.61 14.70
N SER A 36 -0.88 17.17 15.84
CA SER A 36 -0.08 18.17 16.58
C SER A 36 0.45 17.71 17.93
N LYS A 37 -0.20 16.74 18.60
CA LYS A 37 0.05 16.37 20.01
C LYS A 37 0.04 14.85 20.20
N ARG A 38 0.73 14.12 19.32
CA ARG A 38 0.63 12.67 19.20
C ARG A 38 0.90 11.90 20.51
N HIS A 39 1.84 12.37 21.31
CA HIS A 39 2.15 11.82 22.65
C HIS A 39 0.95 11.84 23.63
N LEU A 40 -0.11 12.61 23.34
CA LEU A 40 -1.34 12.66 24.14
C LEU A 40 -2.46 11.79 23.58
N VAL A 41 -2.31 11.19 22.39
CA VAL A 41 -3.41 10.49 21.70
C VAL A 41 -3.95 9.33 22.53
N THR A 42 -3.09 8.61 23.25
CA THR A 42 -3.48 7.49 24.11
C THR A 42 -4.43 7.90 25.22
N ARG A 43 -4.44 9.17 25.64
CA ARG A 43 -5.40 9.70 26.61
C ARG A 43 -6.84 9.72 26.08
N LEU A 44 -7.05 9.58 24.77
CA LEU A 44 -8.37 9.48 24.17
C LEU A 44 -8.91 8.04 24.19
N TYR A 45 -8.05 7.04 24.39
CA TYR A 45 -8.43 5.62 24.41
C TYR A 45 -8.78 5.14 25.82
N MET A 46 -9.60 4.09 25.89
CA MET A 46 -9.71 3.24 27.07
C MET A 46 -8.48 2.33 27.19
N GLU A 47 -8.20 1.85 28.40
CA GLU A 47 -7.10 0.90 28.65
C GLU A 47 -7.27 -0.41 27.85
N THR A 48 -8.52 -0.86 27.72
CA THR A 48 -8.92 -2.07 26.96
C THR A 48 -9.31 -1.78 25.51
N ALA A 49 -8.94 -0.62 24.97
CA ALA A 49 -9.32 -0.26 23.61
C ALA A 49 -8.65 -1.15 22.56
N ILE A 50 -9.31 -1.28 21.41
CA ILE A 50 -8.79 -2.01 20.25
C ILE A 50 -8.75 -1.08 19.05
N MET A 51 -7.59 -1.01 18.39
CA MET A 51 -7.41 -0.26 17.16
C MET A 51 -7.11 -1.23 16.01
N VAL A 52 -7.68 -1.00 14.83
CA VAL A 52 -7.41 -1.78 13.61
C VAL A 52 -7.00 -0.84 12.50
N TRP A 53 -5.71 -0.80 12.18
CA TRP A 53 -5.15 0.07 11.14
C TRP A 53 -4.88 -0.71 9.85
N ASN A 54 -5.63 -0.41 8.78
CA ASN A 54 -5.49 -1.09 7.48
C ASN A 54 -5.52 -2.63 7.56
N GLY A 55 -6.30 -3.17 8.50
CA GLY A 55 -6.43 -4.62 8.73
C GLY A 55 -5.53 -5.18 9.83
N ASN A 56 -4.59 -4.40 10.33
CA ASN A 56 -3.67 -4.81 11.40
C ASN A 56 -4.24 -4.44 12.77
N PRO A 57 -4.55 -5.42 13.65
CA PRO A 57 -5.08 -5.15 14.98
C PRO A 57 -3.97 -4.79 15.97
N PHE A 58 -4.26 -3.83 16.84
CA PHE A 58 -3.48 -3.42 18.00
C PHE A 58 -4.41 -3.50 19.21
N GLN A 59 -4.03 -4.32 20.18
CA GLN A 59 -4.81 -4.55 21.38
C GLN A 59 -4.18 -3.75 22.51
N ASN A 60 -4.98 -3.18 23.41
CA ASN A 60 -4.54 -2.41 24.58
C ASN A 60 -3.81 -1.08 24.25
N ILE A 61 -3.76 -0.22 25.28
CA ILE A 61 -3.23 1.13 25.15
C ILE A 61 -1.71 1.18 24.87
N SER A 62 -0.94 0.17 25.30
CA SER A 62 0.52 0.14 25.12
C SER A 62 0.91 -0.14 23.67
N GLU A 63 0.23 -1.06 22.99
CA GLU A 63 0.46 -1.30 21.55
C GLU A 63 0.04 -0.10 20.71
N ILE A 64 -1.10 0.51 21.05
CA ILE A 64 -1.59 1.73 20.40
C ILE A 64 -0.58 2.88 20.58
N GLN A 65 -0.02 3.04 21.78
CA GLN A 65 1.00 4.06 22.04
C GLN A 65 2.21 3.88 21.12
N LYS A 66 2.78 2.67 21.12
CA LYS A 66 3.95 2.34 20.32
C LYS A 66 3.69 2.55 18.83
N PHE A 67 2.52 2.14 18.34
CA PHE A 67 2.12 2.38 16.95
C PHE A 67 2.16 3.87 16.59
N TYR A 68 1.57 4.74 17.43
CA TYR A 68 1.58 6.17 17.15
C TYR A 68 2.96 6.81 17.30
N GLU A 69 3.84 6.29 18.16
CA GLU A 69 5.24 6.73 18.25
C GLU A 69 6.03 6.41 16.97
N GLU A 70 5.75 5.26 16.34
CA GLU A 70 6.39 4.81 15.09
C GLU A 70 5.73 5.37 13.82
N LEU A 71 4.47 5.79 13.90
CA LEU A 71 3.73 6.33 12.76
C LEU A 71 4.38 7.65 12.27
N PRO A 72 4.60 7.83 10.96
CA PRO A 72 5.06 9.11 10.40
C PRO A 72 4.13 10.27 10.77
N THR A 73 4.63 11.51 10.74
CA THR A 73 3.79 12.70 10.96
C THR A 73 2.62 12.69 9.98
N THR A 74 1.43 13.10 10.42
CA THR A 74 0.21 13.07 9.60
C THR A 74 -0.39 14.46 9.43
N THR A 75 -1.22 14.60 8.40
CA THR A 75 -2.12 15.75 8.23
C THR A 75 -3.45 15.25 7.73
N HIS A 76 -4.50 15.49 8.50
CA HIS A 76 -5.87 15.06 8.19
C HIS A 76 -6.73 16.24 7.75
N SER A 77 -7.54 16.00 6.73
CA SER A 77 -8.61 16.87 6.26
C SER A 77 -9.90 16.07 6.25
N VAL A 78 -10.68 16.21 7.31
CA VAL A 78 -11.98 15.53 7.46
C VAL A 78 -13.00 16.25 6.59
N SER A 79 -13.76 15.49 5.81
CA SER A 79 -14.79 15.99 4.89
C SER A 79 -16.21 15.64 5.34
N CYS A 80 -16.37 14.56 6.09
CA CYS A 80 -17.65 14.06 6.55
C CYS A 80 -17.48 13.44 7.93
N VAL A 81 -18.47 13.68 8.79
CA VAL A 81 -18.66 13.05 10.09
C VAL A 81 -20.12 12.59 10.14
N ASP A 82 -20.34 11.33 10.46
CA ASP A 82 -21.64 10.74 10.76
C ASP A 82 -21.60 10.18 12.18
N SER A 83 -22.75 10.15 12.85
CA SER A 83 -22.81 9.65 14.22
C SER A 83 -24.15 9.02 14.57
N GLN A 84 -24.09 7.96 15.38
CA GLN A 84 -25.25 7.18 15.79
C GLN A 84 -25.14 6.82 17.27
N LEU A 85 -26.24 6.93 18.00
CA LEU A 85 -26.32 6.43 19.36
C LEU A 85 -26.48 4.92 19.35
N LEU A 86 -25.64 4.21 20.10
CA LEU A 86 -25.80 2.76 20.27
C LEU A 86 -26.93 2.45 21.24
N SER A 87 -27.67 1.38 20.94
CA SER A 87 -28.76 0.91 21.79
C SER A 87 -28.22 0.43 23.14
N SER A 88 -28.91 0.79 24.22
CA SER A 88 -28.61 0.32 25.58
C SER A 88 -28.64 -1.21 25.71
N HIS A 89 -29.35 -1.92 24.84
CA HIS A 89 -29.30 -3.39 24.79
C HIS A 89 -27.94 -3.94 24.36
N ALA A 90 -27.18 -3.19 23.55
CA ALA A 90 -25.87 -3.61 23.05
C ALA A 90 -24.72 -3.21 23.98
N VAL A 91 -24.84 -2.07 24.67
CA VAL A 91 -23.74 -1.45 25.44
C VAL A 91 -24.04 -1.21 26.92
N GLY A 92 -25.21 -1.64 27.39
CA GLY A 92 -25.67 -1.43 28.76
C GLY A 92 -26.16 0.01 29.01
N ALA A 93 -25.97 0.51 30.23
CA ALA A 93 -26.47 1.83 30.64
C ALA A 93 -25.55 3.00 30.23
N GLN A 94 -24.39 2.73 29.64
CA GLN A 94 -23.41 3.76 29.31
C GLN A 94 -23.77 4.43 27.97
N LYS A 95 -23.67 5.76 27.90
CA LYS A 95 -23.89 6.49 26.65
C LYS A 95 -22.72 6.21 25.71
N THR A 96 -22.98 5.54 24.59
CA THR A 96 -21.96 5.13 23.62
C THR A 96 -22.39 5.52 22.21
N LEU A 97 -21.46 6.10 21.46
CA LEU A 97 -21.68 6.56 20.08
C LEU A 97 -20.83 5.73 19.12
N LEU A 98 -21.41 5.43 17.97
CA LEU A 98 -20.68 5.07 16.76
C LEU A 98 -20.44 6.36 15.99
N ILE A 99 -19.19 6.68 15.67
CA ILE A 99 -18.81 7.85 14.86
C ILE A 99 -18.10 7.33 13.63
N GLN A 100 -18.54 7.76 12.45
CA GLN A 100 -17.85 7.48 11.19
C GLN A 100 -17.32 8.78 10.61
N THR A 101 -16.09 8.74 10.14
CA THR A 101 -15.43 9.89 9.52
C THR A 101 -14.85 9.49 8.19
N ALA A 102 -14.90 10.40 7.23
CA ALA A 102 -14.27 10.24 5.93
C ALA A 102 -13.57 11.53 5.53
N GLY A 103 -12.44 11.38 4.87
CA GLY A 103 -11.62 12.53 4.50
C GLY A 103 -10.39 12.12 3.73
N ARG A 104 -9.39 12.99 3.79
CA ARG A 104 -8.07 12.77 3.19
C ARG A 104 -6.99 12.89 4.25
N ALA A 105 -6.06 11.96 4.27
CA ALA A 105 -4.92 11.94 5.16
C ALA A 105 -3.64 11.95 4.33
N LYS A 106 -2.64 12.67 4.82
CA LYS A 106 -1.29 12.63 4.28
C LYS A 106 -0.36 12.11 5.36
N LEU A 107 0.38 11.05 5.06
CA LEU A 107 1.49 10.59 5.88
C LEU A 107 2.76 11.23 5.32
N HIS A 108 3.52 11.92 6.17
CA HIS A 108 4.78 12.56 5.79
C HIS A 108 5.93 11.55 5.90
N GLU A 109 5.85 10.50 5.07
CA GLU A 109 6.84 9.43 4.98
C GLU A 109 7.57 9.48 3.62
N GLY A 110 8.90 9.49 3.66
CA GLY A 110 9.73 9.48 2.44
C GLY A 110 9.40 10.62 1.47
N SER A 111 9.29 10.29 0.18
CA SER A 111 8.92 11.23 -0.90
C SER A 111 7.42 11.26 -1.20
N ASP A 112 6.60 10.41 -0.55
CA ASP A 112 5.17 10.38 -0.77
C ASP A 112 4.54 11.64 -0.17
N ARG A 113 4.00 12.48 -1.05
CA ARG A 113 3.40 13.77 -0.67
C ARG A 113 1.90 13.79 -0.88
N GLN A 114 1.30 12.68 -1.29
CA GLN A 114 -0.07 12.65 -1.75
C GLN A 114 -1.06 12.47 -0.60
N PHE A 115 -2.17 13.21 -0.69
CA PHE A 115 -3.33 12.97 0.14
C PHE A 115 -4.04 11.71 -0.34
N LYS A 116 -4.26 10.77 0.58
CA LYS A 116 -4.99 9.52 0.33
C LYS A 116 -6.32 9.61 1.05
N SER A 117 -7.40 9.20 0.37
CA SER A 117 -8.71 9.13 1.00
C SER A 117 -8.69 8.11 2.13
N PHE A 118 -9.40 8.38 3.21
CA PHE A 118 -9.52 7.43 4.31
C PHE A 118 -10.95 7.43 4.86
N GLN A 119 -11.26 6.34 5.55
CA GLN A 119 -12.45 6.16 6.35
C GLN A 119 -12.00 5.67 7.72
N GLN A 120 -12.58 6.22 8.78
CA GLN A 120 -12.30 5.81 10.14
C GLN A 120 -13.59 5.74 10.94
N ALA A 121 -13.81 4.62 11.61
CA ALA A 121 -14.96 4.39 12.47
C ALA A 121 -14.50 4.25 13.92
N PHE A 122 -15.19 4.95 14.82
CA PHE A 122 -14.94 4.92 16.25
C PHE A 122 -16.18 4.43 17.00
N ILE A 123 -15.96 3.61 18.02
CA ILE A 123 -16.93 3.42 19.10
C ILE A 123 -16.40 4.18 20.30
N VAL A 124 -17.13 5.21 20.73
CA VAL A 124 -16.75 6.06 21.88
C VAL A 124 -17.77 5.95 22.99
N THR A 125 -17.31 5.88 24.23
CA THR A 125 -18.16 5.77 25.41
C THR A 125 -17.88 6.87 26.41
N ALA A 126 -18.92 7.35 27.09
CA ALA A 126 -18.79 8.40 28.10
C ALA A 126 -18.19 7.82 29.40
N GLN A 127 -17.03 8.30 29.81
CA GLN A 127 -16.39 7.96 31.09
C GLN A 127 -16.22 9.23 31.93
N GLY A 128 -17.12 9.44 32.90
CA GLY A 128 -17.26 10.74 33.56
C GLY A 128 -17.65 11.81 32.54
N ASP A 129 -16.93 12.93 32.54
CA ASP A 129 -17.19 14.05 31.62
C ASP A 129 -16.41 13.96 30.30
N LYS A 130 -15.82 12.80 29.98
CA LYS A 130 -14.95 12.62 28.80
C LYS A 130 -15.40 11.47 27.93
N TRP A 131 -15.26 11.64 26.62
CA TRP A 131 -15.47 10.58 25.64
C TRP A 131 -14.17 9.79 25.43
N LYS A 132 -14.28 8.46 25.51
CA LYS A 132 -13.15 7.54 25.38
C LYS A 132 -13.38 6.52 24.28
N ILE A 133 -12.35 6.24 23.52
CA ILE A 133 -12.39 5.29 22.40
C ILE A 133 -12.33 3.87 22.97
N VAL A 134 -13.33 3.07 22.61
CA VAL A 134 -13.40 1.63 22.85
C VAL A 134 -12.85 0.88 21.64
N SER A 135 -13.25 1.30 20.44
CA SER A 135 -12.79 0.71 19.18
C SER A 135 -12.50 1.79 18.15
N ASP A 136 -11.42 1.61 17.40
CA ASP A 136 -10.99 2.47 16.32
C ASP A 136 -10.62 1.62 15.10
N ILE A 137 -11.27 1.85 13.96
CA ILE A 137 -11.00 1.12 12.73
C ILE A 137 -10.66 2.13 11.64
N TYR A 138 -9.39 2.17 11.24
CA TYR A 138 -8.90 3.01 10.16
C TYR A 138 -8.69 2.21 8.88
N ARG A 139 -9.13 2.77 7.76
CA ARG A 139 -8.89 2.27 6.41
C ARG A 139 -8.51 3.41 5.48
N GLN A 140 -7.31 3.32 4.93
CA GLN A 140 -6.87 4.19 3.85
C GLN A 140 -7.17 3.55 2.51
N GLN A 141 -7.73 4.34 1.59
CA GLN A 141 -7.89 3.93 0.22
C GLN A 141 -6.55 4.06 -0.50
N VAL A 142 -6.19 3.02 -1.22
CA VAL A 142 -5.09 3.05 -2.18
C VAL A 142 -5.73 3.27 -3.55
N PRO A 143 -5.40 4.38 -4.25
CA PRO A 143 -5.85 4.56 -5.63
C PRO A 143 -5.57 3.30 -6.46
N LEU A 144 -6.51 2.88 -7.32
CA LEU A 144 -6.29 1.72 -8.20
C LEU A 144 -4.99 1.84 -9.00
N ASP A 145 -4.59 3.05 -9.38
CA ASP A 145 -3.36 3.34 -10.13
C ASP A 145 -2.07 3.11 -9.31
N SER A 146 -2.20 2.96 -7.99
CA SER A 146 -1.11 2.63 -7.05
C SER A 146 -1.16 1.18 -6.56
N LEU A 147 -2.28 0.49 -6.80
CA LEU A 147 -2.38 -0.98 -6.77
C LEU A 147 -1.95 -1.58 -8.11
N GLY A 148 -2.04 -0.81 -9.18
CA GLY A 148 -1.39 -1.08 -10.45
C GLY A 148 0.09 -0.81 -10.32
N MET A 149 0.89 -1.80 -10.67
CA MET A 149 2.23 -1.57 -11.18
C MET A 149 2.21 -0.34 -12.10
N SER A 150 3.17 0.56 -11.95
CA SER A 150 3.33 1.67 -12.88
C SER A 150 3.29 1.15 -14.33
N LEU A 151 2.85 1.98 -15.29
CA LEU A 151 2.80 1.59 -16.71
C LEU A 151 4.15 1.00 -17.19
N GLN A 152 5.24 1.44 -16.56
CA GLN A 152 6.61 1.00 -16.77
C GLN A 152 6.87 -0.40 -16.19
N GLU A 153 6.43 -0.69 -14.96
CA GLU A 153 6.52 -2.02 -14.35
C GLU A 153 5.64 -3.04 -15.09
N GLN A 154 4.48 -2.61 -15.59
CA GLN A 154 3.64 -3.44 -16.44
C GLN A 154 4.32 -3.80 -17.76
N GLN A 155 4.96 -2.82 -18.42
CA GLN A 155 5.78 -3.09 -19.60
C GLN A 155 6.93 -4.05 -19.30
N LEU A 156 7.63 -3.85 -18.19
CA LEU A 156 8.74 -4.71 -17.79
C LEU A 156 8.27 -6.16 -17.54
N GLN A 157 7.16 -6.35 -16.84
CA GLN A 157 6.59 -7.68 -16.61
C GLN A 157 6.13 -8.34 -17.91
N GLN A 158 5.52 -7.58 -18.82
CA GLN A 158 5.08 -8.08 -20.12
C GLN A 158 6.26 -8.50 -20.99
N ILE A 159 7.35 -7.74 -20.95
CA ILE A 159 8.62 -8.08 -21.61
C ILE A 159 9.23 -9.35 -21.01
N GLN A 160 9.28 -9.47 -19.68
CA GLN A 160 9.79 -10.66 -19.00
C GLN A 160 8.97 -11.92 -19.34
N TYR A 161 7.64 -11.78 -19.38
CA TYR A 161 6.74 -12.86 -19.76
C TYR A 161 6.96 -13.31 -21.22
N GLN A 162 7.10 -12.36 -22.15
CA GLN A 162 7.43 -12.68 -23.55
C GLN A 162 8.79 -13.38 -23.67
N GLN A 163 9.78 -12.97 -22.89
CA GLN A 163 11.10 -13.63 -22.85
C GLN A 163 11.01 -15.07 -22.34
N GLN A 164 10.20 -15.32 -21.31
CA GLN A 164 10.02 -16.66 -20.76
C GLN A 164 9.38 -17.60 -21.80
N LEU A 165 8.35 -17.13 -22.51
CA LEU A 165 7.72 -17.88 -23.60
C LEU A 165 8.72 -18.20 -24.71
N GLN A 166 9.57 -17.24 -25.08
CA GLN A 166 10.58 -17.45 -26.12
C GLN A 166 11.64 -18.49 -25.71
N GLN A 167 12.08 -18.47 -24.44
CA GLN A 167 12.99 -19.49 -23.90
C GLN A 167 12.34 -20.88 -23.90
N GLN A 168 11.06 -20.97 -23.55
CA GLN A 168 10.34 -22.24 -23.54
C GLN A 168 10.19 -22.83 -24.95
N GLN A 169 9.90 -21.99 -25.96
CA GLN A 169 9.84 -22.43 -27.35
C GLN A 169 11.19 -22.96 -27.84
N LEU A 170 12.29 -22.29 -27.50
CA LEU A 170 13.63 -22.76 -27.86
C LEU A 170 13.98 -24.10 -27.19
N GLN A 171 13.62 -24.28 -25.92
CA GLN A 171 13.79 -25.57 -25.23
C GLN A 171 12.97 -26.69 -25.89
N GLN A 172 11.74 -26.40 -26.33
CA GLN A 172 10.92 -27.38 -27.04
C GLN A 172 11.53 -27.77 -28.40
N GLN A 173 12.11 -26.81 -29.13
CA GLN A 173 12.82 -27.11 -30.38
C GLN A 173 14.05 -28.00 -30.14
N LEU A 174 14.80 -27.75 -29.07
CA LEU A 174 15.93 -28.59 -28.66
C LEU A 174 15.50 -30.02 -28.29
N GLN A 175 14.38 -30.17 -27.58
CA GLN A 175 13.85 -31.48 -27.20
C GLN A 175 13.33 -32.29 -28.40
N GLN A 176 12.74 -31.63 -29.40
CA GLN A 176 12.24 -32.27 -30.62
C GLN A 176 13.36 -32.79 -31.53
N GLN A 177 14.59 -32.29 -31.39
CA GLN A 177 15.75 -32.83 -32.11
C GLN A 177 16.36 -34.10 -31.47
N HIS A 178 15.86 -34.55 -30.32
CA HIS A 178 16.24 -35.82 -29.69
C HIS A 178 15.20 -36.93 -29.92
N ILE A 179 15.17 -37.50 -31.14
CA ILE A 179 14.57 -38.81 -31.46
C ILE A 179 15.44 -39.38 -32.61
N GLN A 180 16.31 -40.39 -32.51
CA GLN A 180 16.31 -41.67 -31.78
C GLN A 180 17.72 -42.05 -31.25
N PRO A 181 17.84 -42.95 -30.25
CA PRO A 181 19.12 -43.61 -29.97
C PRO A 181 19.52 -44.49 -31.17
N PRO A 182 20.81 -44.50 -31.57
CA PRO A 182 21.28 -45.39 -32.62
C PRO A 182 21.02 -46.83 -32.18
N GLN A 183 20.29 -47.58 -33.01
CA GLN A 183 20.18 -49.03 -32.88
C GLN A 183 21.60 -49.60 -32.85
N PHE A 184 21.89 -50.41 -31.84
CA PHE A 184 23.20 -51.03 -31.62
C PHE A 184 23.68 -51.76 -32.88
N TYR A 185 24.65 -51.17 -33.58
CA TYR A 185 25.50 -51.88 -34.53
C TYR A 185 26.95 -51.48 -34.25
N THR A 186 27.73 -52.41 -33.70
CA THR A 186 29.18 -52.25 -33.56
C THR A 186 29.89 -52.88 -34.76
N PRO A 187 30.58 -52.06 -35.56
CA PRO A 187 31.84 -52.48 -36.16
C PRO A 187 32.91 -51.37 -35.98
N PRO A 188 34.18 -51.63 -36.34
CA PRO A 188 35.35 -51.18 -35.59
C PRO A 188 35.68 -49.70 -35.81
N VAL A 189 36.31 -49.12 -34.79
CA VAL A 189 37.02 -47.83 -34.73
C VAL A 189 37.12 -47.11 -36.08
N GLN A 190 36.15 -46.23 -36.37
CA GLN A 190 36.21 -45.32 -37.51
C GLN A 190 36.27 -43.88 -37.02
N GLN A 191 37.36 -43.21 -37.40
CA GLN A 191 37.51 -41.76 -37.38
C GLN A 191 36.22 -41.09 -37.87
N PHE A 192 35.83 -39.96 -37.27
CA PHE A 192 34.69 -39.14 -37.68
C PHE A 192 34.66 -38.96 -39.21
N THR A 193 33.86 -39.78 -39.90
CA THR A 193 33.81 -39.85 -41.38
C THR A 193 32.39 -39.75 -41.92
N ASP A 194 31.37 -39.69 -41.06
CA ASP A 194 29.97 -39.54 -41.47
C ASP A 194 29.60 -38.05 -41.63
N PRO A 195 29.36 -37.56 -42.86
CA PRO A 195 28.99 -36.17 -43.12
C PRO A 195 27.69 -35.76 -42.40
N ALA A 196 26.80 -36.70 -42.13
CA ALA A 196 25.53 -36.44 -41.46
C ALA A 196 25.73 -36.05 -39.98
N GLN A 197 26.64 -36.71 -39.28
CA GLN A 197 26.96 -36.39 -37.88
C GLN A 197 27.68 -35.04 -37.76
N MET A 198 28.53 -34.72 -38.74
CA MET A 198 29.23 -33.42 -38.79
C MET A 198 28.25 -32.27 -39.05
N LEU A 199 27.29 -32.46 -39.95
CA LEU A 199 26.23 -31.49 -40.22
C LEU A 199 25.34 -31.27 -38.99
N GLN A 200 25.01 -32.34 -38.26
CA GLN A 200 24.22 -32.26 -37.03
C GLN A 200 24.96 -31.50 -35.92
N LEU A 201 26.26 -31.77 -35.73
CA LEU A 201 27.09 -31.05 -34.76
C LEU A 201 27.25 -29.57 -35.15
N GLN A 202 27.43 -29.26 -36.44
CA GLN A 202 27.51 -27.89 -36.93
C GLN A 202 26.20 -27.14 -36.71
N GLN A 203 25.05 -27.78 -36.95
CA GLN A 203 23.74 -27.20 -36.70
C GLN A 203 23.51 -26.95 -35.20
N GLN A 204 23.96 -27.88 -34.35
CA GLN A 204 23.90 -27.72 -32.89
C GLN A 204 24.80 -26.56 -32.40
N GLN A 205 26.02 -26.42 -32.94
CA GLN A 205 26.91 -25.30 -32.63
C GLN A 205 26.35 -23.96 -33.09
N LEU A 206 25.75 -23.90 -34.28
CA LEU A 206 25.11 -22.69 -34.80
C LEU A 206 23.93 -22.26 -33.89
N LEU A 207 23.13 -23.22 -33.45
CA LEU A 207 22.02 -22.97 -32.54
C LEU A 207 22.50 -22.48 -31.17
N GLN A 208 23.57 -23.08 -30.64
CA GLN A 208 24.20 -22.64 -29.38
C GLN A 208 24.81 -21.23 -29.50
N GLN A 209 25.43 -20.91 -30.64
CA GLN A 209 25.96 -19.57 -30.92
C GLN A 209 24.83 -18.52 -31.00
N GLN A 210 23.72 -18.87 -31.66
CA GLN A 210 22.53 -18.01 -31.72
C GLN A 210 21.94 -17.77 -30.32
N GLN A 211 21.92 -18.79 -29.46
CA GLN A 211 21.50 -18.66 -28.07
C GLN A 211 22.40 -17.70 -27.28
N LEU A 212 23.72 -17.80 -27.45
CA LEU A 212 24.68 -16.92 -26.77
C LEU A 212 24.55 -15.46 -27.23
N GLN A 213 24.36 -15.23 -28.54
CA GLN A 213 24.11 -13.88 -29.07
C GLN A 213 22.82 -13.29 -28.51
N MET A 214 21.75 -14.08 -28.43
CA MET A 214 20.49 -13.63 -27.86
C MET A 214 20.65 -13.24 -26.38
N GLN A 215 21.35 -14.05 -25.58
CA GLN A 215 21.62 -13.74 -24.18
C GLN A 215 22.45 -12.46 -24.01
N GLN A 216 23.45 -12.23 -24.86
CA GLN A 216 24.25 -11.01 -24.82
C GLN A 216 23.42 -9.77 -25.19
N GLN A 217 22.58 -9.87 -26.23
CA GLN A 217 21.70 -8.78 -26.63
C GLN A 217 20.69 -8.45 -25.52
N LEU A 218 20.14 -9.47 -24.87
CA LEU A 218 19.25 -9.31 -23.73
C LEU A 218 19.95 -8.61 -22.55
N HIS A 219 21.16 -9.04 -22.22
CA HIS A 219 21.93 -8.43 -21.13
C HIS A 219 22.27 -6.97 -21.41
N GLN A 220 22.65 -6.63 -22.65
CA GLN A 220 22.84 -5.23 -23.06
C GLN A 220 21.55 -4.41 -22.93
N GLN A 221 20.41 -4.98 -23.31
CA GLN A 221 19.13 -4.29 -23.20
C GLN A 221 18.75 -4.03 -21.74
N GLN A 222 19.07 -4.95 -20.82
CA GLN A 222 18.89 -4.75 -19.38
C GLN A 222 19.82 -3.65 -18.83
N LEU A 223 21.09 -3.61 -19.27
CA LEU A 223 22.04 -2.58 -18.86
C LEU A 223 21.63 -1.19 -19.34
N GLN A 224 21.18 -1.06 -20.59
CA GLN A 224 20.64 0.21 -21.11
C GLN A 224 19.42 0.67 -20.30
N GLN A 225 18.52 -0.24 -19.94
CA GLN A 225 17.36 0.09 -19.12
C GLN A 225 17.75 0.50 -17.70
N GLN A 226 18.74 -0.15 -17.07
CA GLN A 226 19.29 0.32 -15.79
C GLN A 226 19.88 1.73 -15.87
N GLN A 227 20.60 2.04 -16.95
CA GLN A 227 21.14 3.38 -17.16
C GLN A 227 20.03 4.44 -17.34
N VAL A 228 18.96 4.11 -18.06
CA VAL A 228 17.79 5.00 -18.20
C VAL A 228 17.09 5.21 -16.84
N MET A 229 16.94 4.17 -16.02
CA MET A 229 16.40 4.28 -14.65
C MET A 229 17.25 5.18 -13.75
N GLN A 230 18.58 5.06 -13.81
CA GLN A 230 19.49 5.91 -13.02
C GLN A 230 19.44 7.39 -13.47
N GLN A 231 19.35 7.64 -14.78
CA GLN A 231 19.26 9.00 -15.30
C GLN A 231 17.94 9.68 -14.92
N GLN A 232 16.80 8.98 -15.03
CA GLN A 232 15.50 9.55 -14.64
C GLN A 232 15.39 9.81 -13.14
N SER A 233 16.05 9.00 -12.31
CA SER A 233 16.15 9.23 -10.86
C SER A 233 16.96 10.49 -10.52
N GLN A 234 17.94 10.86 -11.34
CA GLN A 234 18.70 12.11 -11.18
C GLN A 234 17.91 13.36 -11.62
N PHE A 235 17.03 13.24 -12.61
CA PHE A 235 16.15 14.34 -13.05
C PHE A 235 14.98 14.65 -12.09
N GLN A 236 14.75 13.80 -11.08
CA GLN A 236 13.75 14.04 -10.02
C GLN A 236 14.34 14.68 -8.74
N GLN A 237 15.62 15.05 -8.71
CA GLN A 237 16.09 15.95 -7.65
C GLN A 237 15.42 17.33 -7.84
N PRO A 238 14.69 17.85 -6.83
CA PRO A 238 14.16 19.20 -6.94
C PRO A 238 15.34 20.16 -7.05
N GLN A 239 15.38 20.96 -8.12
CA GLN A 239 16.25 22.12 -8.17
C GLN A 239 15.92 22.99 -6.96
N THR A 240 16.78 22.97 -5.95
CA THR A 240 16.81 24.01 -4.92
C THR A 240 17.27 25.29 -5.61
N SER A 241 16.34 25.99 -6.24
CA SER A 241 16.53 27.37 -6.67
C SER A 241 16.83 28.18 -5.40
N GLN A 242 18.09 28.56 -5.26
CA GLN A 242 18.55 29.54 -4.28
C GLN A 242 17.83 30.86 -4.55
N PHE A 243 16.69 31.11 -3.91
CA PHE A 243 16.25 32.47 -3.66
C PHE A 243 16.98 32.95 -2.41
N ALA A 244 18.13 33.59 -2.66
CA ALA A 244 18.83 34.37 -1.66
C ALA A 244 17.87 35.43 -1.09
N THR A 245 17.62 35.35 0.20
CA THR A 245 16.95 36.38 0.99
C THR A 245 17.80 37.66 0.96
N GLN A 246 17.35 38.69 0.24
CA GLN A 246 17.79 40.06 0.46
C GLN A 246 17.16 40.56 1.77
N PRO A 247 17.94 41.08 2.73
CA PRO A 247 17.37 41.67 3.93
C PRO A 247 16.78 43.06 3.61
N PHE A 248 15.50 43.24 3.91
CA PHE A 248 14.86 44.56 3.91
C PHE A 248 15.44 45.39 5.06
N ASN A 249 16.14 46.47 4.69
CA ASN A 249 16.67 47.45 5.62
C ASN A 249 15.61 48.55 5.80
N PHE A 250 15.00 48.66 6.97
CA PHE A 250 14.18 49.82 7.33
C PHE A 250 15.10 50.87 7.96
N SER A 251 15.26 52.00 7.27
CA SER A 251 15.81 53.23 7.85
C SER A 251 14.68 54.24 7.99
N SER A 252 14.55 54.78 9.20
CA SER A 252 13.81 55.99 9.62
C SER A 252 12.28 55.90 9.67
#